data_AF-A0A1M5XU39-F1
#
_entry.id   AF-A0A1M5XU39-F1
#
_cell.length_a   1.000
_cell.length_b   1.000
_cell.length_c   1.000
_cell.angle_alpha   90.00
_cell.angle_beta   90.00
_cell.angle_gamma   90.00
#
_symmetry.space_group_name_H-M   'P 1'
#
loop_
_entity.id
_entity.type
_entity.pdbx_description
1 polymer ?
#
loop_
_entity_poly.entity_id
_entity_poly.type
_entity_poly.pdbx_seq_one_letter_code
_entity_poly.pdbx_strand_id
1 'polypeptide(L)' 'MKLFTEEQIEFIKSHVVGRGNADLAALVNNRFGLSITARQMKNWKRNHNLSSGLTGRFEKRKRSG' A
#
# COMPACT_ATOMS: atom_id res chain seq x y z
N MET A 1 2.56 -13.87 -8.64
CA MET A 1 1.16 -13.37 -8.65
C MET A 1 1.14 -11.93 -8.18
N LYS A 2 0.60 -11.01 -8.98
CA LYS A 2 0.34 -9.63 -8.55
C LYS A 2 -1.00 -9.62 -7.80
N LEU A 3 -0.97 -9.32 -6.50
CA LEU A 3 -2.18 -9.23 -5.67
C LEU A 3 -2.96 -7.93 -5.95
N PHE A 4 -2.26 -6.89 -6.43
CA PHE A 4 -2.78 -5.56 -6.72
C PHE A 4 -2.27 -5.06 -8.08
N THR A 5 -3.05 -4.18 -8.71
CA THR A 5 -2.65 -3.43 -9.91
C THR A 5 -1.72 -2.26 -9.55
N GLU A 6 -1.03 -1.69 -10.52
CA GLU A 6 -0.08 -0.59 -10.27
C GLU A 6 -0.76 0.63 -9.60
N GLU A 7 -1.97 0.99 -10.05
CA GLU A 7 -2.81 2.03 -9.43
C GLU A 7 -3.14 1.73 -7.96
N GLN A 8 -3.52 0.49 -7.66
CA GLN A 8 -3.79 0.06 -6.29
C GLN A 8 -2.53 0.10 -5.43
N ILE A 9 -1.38 -0.25 -5.99
CA ILE A 9 -0.08 -0.21 -5.31
C ILE A 9 0.31 1.23 -4.96
N GLU A 10 0.12 2.19 -5.86
CA GLU A 10 0.37 3.61 -5.57
C GLU A 10 -0.58 4.16 -4.50
N PHE A 11 -1.85 3.76 -4.54
CA PHE A 11 -2.80 4.10 -3.49
C PHE A 11 -2.39 3.52 -2.14
N ILE A 12 -1.97 2.25 -2.11
CA ILE A 12 -1.50 1.60 -0.88
C ILE A 12 -0.24 2.31 -0.37
N LYS A 13 0.75 2.61 -1.22
CA LYS A 13 1.99 3.31 -0.83
C LYS A 13 1.75 4.70 -0.26
N SER A 14 0.77 5.44 -0.76
CA SER A 14 0.42 6.77 -0.23
C SER A 14 -0.31 6.70 1.11
N HIS A 15 -1.01 5.60 1.40
CA HIS A 15 -1.81 5.44 2.63
C HIS A 15 -1.22 4.46 3.66
N VAL A 16 -0.14 3.73 3.34
CA VAL A 16 0.50 2.75 4.23
C VAL A 16 1.24 3.38 5.42
N VAL A 17 1.64 4.64 5.29
CA VAL A 17 2.35 5.38 6.35
C VAL A 17 1.37 5.73 7.46
N GLY A 18 1.70 5.34 8.70
CA GLY A 18 0.85 5.59 9.86
C GLY A 18 -0.42 4.73 9.96
N ARG A 19 -0.68 3.81 9.02
CA ARG A 19 -1.84 2.89 9.07
C ARG A 19 -1.43 1.45 9.39
N GLY A 20 -2.23 0.81 10.24
CA GLY A 20 -2.15 -0.62 10.51
C GLY A 20 -2.61 -1.44 9.31
N ASN A 21 -2.20 -2.72 9.23
CA ASN A 21 -2.52 -3.59 8.10
C ASN A 21 -4.03 -3.85 7.94
N ALA A 22 -4.79 -3.88 9.05
CA ALA A 22 -6.24 -4.07 9.01
C ALA A 22 -6.97 -2.86 8.45
N ASP A 23 -6.59 -1.67 8.93
CA ASP A 23 -7.14 -0.40 8.49
C ASP A 23 -6.82 -0.12 7.01
N LEU A 24 -5.58 -0.38 6.60
CA LEU A 24 -5.16 -0.27 5.19
C LEU A 24 -5.90 -1.27 4.29
N ALA A 25 -6.15 -2.49 4.77
CA ALA A 25 -6.93 -3.47 4.02
C ALA A 25 -8.39 -3.01 3.85
N ALA A 26 -9.02 -2.51 4.92
CA ALA A 26 -10.38 -1.98 4.86
C ALA A 26 -10.48 -0.77 3.91
N LEU A 27 -9.51 0.15 3.96
CA LEU A 27 -9.44 1.31 3.09
C LEU A 27 -9.37 0.93 1.61
N VAL A 28 -8.48 -0.02 1.28
CA VAL A 28 -8.31 -0.51 -0.09
C VAL A 28 -9.54 -1.27 -0.57
N ASN A 29 -10.14 -2.09 0.29
CA ASN A 29 -11.41 -2.76 0.01
C ASN A 29 -12.52 -1.77 -0.31
N ASN A 30 -12.66 -0.73 0.51
CA ASN A 30 -13.68 0.30 0.29
C ASN A 30 -13.42 1.10 -1.00
N ARG A 31 -12.16 1.45 -1.29
CA ARG A 31 -11.79 2.26 -2.46
C ARG A 31 -11.94 1.51 -3.79
N PHE A 32 -11.58 0.24 -3.82
CA PHE A 32 -11.50 -0.57 -5.04
C PHE A 32 -12.53 -1.70 -5.10
N GLY A 33 -13.43 -1.80 -4.13
CA GLY A 33 -14.40 -2.90 -4.03
C GLY A 33 -13.74 -4.26 -3.80
N LEU A 34 -12.55 -4.29 -3.18
CA LEU A 34 -11.83 -5.54 -2.92
C LEU A 34 -12.31 -6.21 -1.62
N SER A 35 -11.89 -7.45 -1.41
CA SER A 35 -12.13 -8.22 -0.18
C SER A 35 -10.84 -8.83 0.34
N ILE A 36 -9.77 -8.03 0.42
CA ILE A 36 -8.49 -8.46 0.97
C ILE A 36 -8.52 -8.48 2.49
N THR A 37 -7.78 -9.41 3.05
CA THR A 37 -7.57 -9.55 4.49
C THR A 37 -6.32 -8.81 4.95
N ALA A 38 -6.26 -8.48 6.24
CA ALA A 38 -5.06 -7.92 6.86
C ALA A 38 -3.82 -8.83 6.67
N ARG A 39 -4.02 -10.16 6.62
CA ARG A 39 -2.96 -11.14 6.35
C ARG A 39 -2.43 -11.04 4.92
N GLN A 40 -3.31 -10.90 3.93
CA GLN A 40 -2.91 -10.67 2.54
C GLN A 40 -2.16 -9.35 2.40
N MET A 41 -2.63 -8.29 3.06
CA MET A 41 -1.93 -7.00 3.10
C MET A 41 -0.53 -7.13 3.72
N LYS A 42 -0.40 -7.84 4.85
CA LYS A 42 0.90 -8.13 5.49
C LYS A 42 1.84 -8.89 4.57
N ASN A 43 1.36 -9.98 3.96
CA ASN A 43 2.16 -10.80 3.06
C ASN A 43 2.60 -10.02 1.82
N TRP A 44 1.69 -9.22 1.26
CA TRP A 44 1.99 -8.38 0.11
C TRP A 44 3.05 -7.31 0.43
N LYS A 45 2.91 -6.62 1.58
CA LYS A 45 3.91 -5.65 2.08
C LYS A 45 5.28 -6.30 2.24
N ARG A 46 5.35 -7.51 2.82
CA ARG A 46 6.59 -8.28 2.95
C ARG A 46 7.21 -8.59 1.58
N ASN A 47 6.40 -9.04 0.62
CA ASN A 47 6.89 -9.38 -0.72
C ASN A 47 7.38 -8.16 -1.52
N HIS A 48 6.88 -6.97 -1.21
CA HIS A 48 7.26 -5.72 -1.88
C HIS A 48 8.25 -4.88 -1.06
N ASN A 49 8.78 -5.42 0.04
CA ASN A 49 9.66 -4.70 0.98
C ASN A 49 9.08 -3.35 1.44
N LEU A 50 7.75 -3.25 1.52
CA LEU A 50 7.05 -2.04 1.94
C LEU A 50 6.93 -2.01 3.47
N SER A 51 7.78 -1.20 4.09
CA SER A 51 7.64 -0.84 5.51
C SER A 51 6.59 0.28 5.65
N SER A 52 5.94 0.39 6.81
CA SER A 52 4.98 1.47 7.15
C SER A 52 5.64 2.85 7.32
N GLY A 53 6.83 3.08 6.75
CA GLY A 53 7.53 4.35 6.83
C GLY A 53 8.76 4.38 7.76
N LEU A 54 9.46 3.27 7.97
CA LEU A 54 10.80 3.28 8.57
C LEU A 54 11.93 3.15 7.53
N THR A 55 11.62 2.96 6.25
CA THR A 55 12.62 2.94 5.18
C THR A 55 12.45 4.18 4.32
N GLY A 56 13.18 5.24 4.67
CA GLY A 56 13.16 6.56 4.06
C GLY A 56 13.57 6.59 2.59
N ARG A 57 12.68 6.19 1.70
CA ARG A 57 12.77 6.54 0.28
C ARG A 57 11.62 7.46 -0.08
N PHE A 58 11.76 8.70 0.35
CA PHE A 58 11.16 9.86 -0.31
C PHE A 58 11.59 9.82 -1.78
N GLU A 59 10.80 9.21 -2.66
CA GLU A 59 10.86 9.58 -4.07
C GLU A 59 10.16 10.93 -4.23
N LYS A 60 11.01 11.95 -4.04
CA LYS A 60 10.84 13.33 -4.42
C LYS A 60 9.95 13.43 -5.67
N ARG A 61 8.79 14.07 -5.51
CA ARG A 61 8.00 14.71 -6.57
C ARG A 61 8.92 15.10 -7.74
N LYS A 62 8.80 14.44 -8.89
CA LYS A 62 9.04 15.15 -10.15
C LYS A 62 7.80 16.01 -10.38
N ARG A 63 7.85 17.23 -9.85
CA ARG A 63 6.98 18.32 -10.27
C ARG A 63 7.52 18.83 -11.61
N SER A 64 6.57 19.03 -12.52
CA SER A 64 6.70 19.62 -13.85
C SER A 64 7.50 20.93 -13.90
N GLY A 65 8.09 21.19 -15.07
CA GLY A 65 8.78 22.43 -15.44
C GLY A 65 9.52 22.23 -16.75
#